data_AF-H8WH69-F1
#
_entry.id   AF-H8WH69-F1
#
_cell.length_a   1.000
_cell.length_b   1.000
_cell.length_c   1.000
_cell.angle_alpha   90.00
_cell.angle_beta   90.00
_cell.angle_gamma   90.00
#
_symmetry.space_group_name_H-M   'P 1'
#
loop_
_entity.id
_entity.type
_entity.pdbx_description
1 polymer ?
#
loop_
_entity_poly.entity_id
_entity_poly.type
_entity_poly.pdbx_seq_one_letter_code
_entity_poly.pdbx_strand_id
1 'polypeptide(L)'
;MAQIVRQSKFRHVFCKPVKHESCMSDIRVTEITWDSLFCDVNPKFIAFINRGAGGPFMVIPVNKIGRIDKDYPFVDAHKAPCLEVAWSPFNDNVIASCSEDTTCKVWVIPDRGLSRNLSEPAVELTGHQKRVNTIAWHPVANNVLLTAGNLWGLDIFLRKKPLKNCKL
;
A
#
# COMPACT_ATOMS: atom_id res chain seq x y z
N MET A 1 32.59 -26.08 -32.01
CA MET A 1 31.19 -25.62 -31.89
C MET A 1 31.21 -24.24 -31.26
N ALA A 2 30.81 -23.20 -32.00
CA ALA A 2 30.78 -21.84 -31.45
C ALA A 2 29.62 -21.73 -30.45
N GLN A 3 29.94 -21.52 -29.18
CA GLN A 3 28.96 -21.33 -28.14
C GLN A 3 28.30 -19.96 -28.36
N ILE A 4 27.03 -19.95 -28.78
CA ILE A 4 26.26 -18.72 -28.94
C ILE A 4 26.08 -18.10 -27.55
N VAL A 5 26.96 -17.16 -27.19
CA VAL A 5 26.80 -16.36 -25.98
C VAL A 5 25.64 -15.42 -26.24
N ARG A 6 24.52 -15.65 -25.55
CA ARG A 6 23.35 -14.77 -25.62
C ARG A 6 23.76 -13.39 -25.10
N GLN A 7 23.89 -12.41 -26.00
CA GLN A 7 24.18 -11.03 -25.60
C GLN A 7 22.96 -10.47 -24.86
N SER A 8 23.16 -10.10 -23.60
CA SER A 8 22.16 -9.37 -22.80
C SER A 8 22.67 -7.97 -22.51
N LYS A 9 21.84 -6.96 -22.79
CA LYS A 9 22.12 -5.56 -22.40
C LYS A 9 22.15 -5.40 -20.87
N PHE A 10 21.59 -6.35 -20.13
CA PHE A 10 21.52 -6.32 -18.67
C PHE A 10 22.62 -7.13 -17.98
N ARG A 11 23.62 -7.62 -18.72
CA ARG A 11 24.71 -8.45 -18.18
C ARG A 11 25.47 -7.80 -17.01
N HIS A 12 25.47 -6.47 -16.96
CA HIS A 12 26.22 -5.68 -15.99
C HIS A 12 25.31 -4.79 -15.11
N VAL A 13 24.03 -5.15 -14.94
CA VAL A 13 23.17 -4.49 -13.96
C VAL A 13 23.57 -4.94 -12.55
N PHE A 14 23.83 -3.98 -11.66
CA PHE A 14 24.12 -4.23 -10.26
C PHE A 14 23.40 -3.22 -9.36
N CYS A 15 23.08 -3.63 -8.14
CA CYS A 15 22.43 -2.78 -7.15
C CYS A 15 23.47 -1.98 -6.37
N LYS A 16 23.26 -0.68 -6.23
CA LYS A 16 24.05 0.17 -5.33
C LYS A 16 23.13 0.64 -4.20
N PRO A 17 23.34 0.19 -2.95
CA PRO A 17 22.52 0.66 -1.84
C PRO A 17 22.73 2.16 -1.63
N VAL A 18 21.65 2.82 -1.22
CA VAL A 18 21.68 4.23 -0.82
C VAL A 18 22.45 4.34 0.51
N LYS A 19 23.16 5.46 0.71
CA LYS A 19 23.89 5.70 1.96
C LYS A 19 22.91 5.76 3.13
N HIS A 20 23.34 5.27 4.30
CA HIS A 20 22.52 5.25 5.51
C HIS A 20 21.96 6.63 5.91
N GLU A 21 22.71 7.70 5.68
CA GLU A 21 22.29 9.10 5.91
C GLU A 21 21.11 9.56 5.05
N SER A 22 20.88 8.88 3.93
CA SER A 22 19.76 9.11 3.01
C SER A 22 18.65 8.06 3.16
N CYS A 23 18.73 7.20 4.18
CA CYS A 23 17.68 6.24 4.52
C CYS A 23 16.72 6.81 5.56
N MET A 24 15.51 6.27 5.58
CA MET A 24 14.57 6.45 6.68
C MET A 24 14.90 5.43 7.79
N SER A 25 14.84 5.85 9.05
CA SER A 25 15.11 4.97 10.20
C SER A 25 14.05 5.10 11.29
N ASP A 26 14.03 4.14 12.23
CA ASP A 26 13.08 4.05 13.35
C ASP A 26 11.62 3.78 12.92
N ILE A 27 11.42 3.14 11.76
CA ILE A 27 10.11 2.67 11.30
C ILE A 27 9.79 1.31 11.94
N ARG A 28 8.61 1.19 12.55
CA ARG A 28 8.14 -0.02 13.24
C ARG A 28 7.28 -0.88 12.32
N VAL A 29 7.90 -1.51 11.34
CA VAL A 29 7.20 -2.39 10.37
C VAL A 29 6.48 -3.53 11.11
N THR A 30 5.33 -3.93 10.59
CA THR A 30 4.54 -5.06 11.10
C THR A 30 5.34 -6.37 11.14
N GLU A 31 5.04 -7.23 12.11
CA GLU A 31 5.70 -8.53 12.33
C GLU A 31 4.71 -9.69 12.08
N ILE A 32 3.60 -9.43 11.39
CA ILE A 32 2.59 -10.45 11.10
C ILE A 32 3.14 -11.53 10.18
N THR A 33 2.67 -12.76 10.35
CA THR A 33 3.03 -13.88 9.49
C THR A 33 2.12 -13.88 8.26
N TRP A 34 2.51 -13.10 7.25
CA TRP A 34 1.79 -13.01 5.98
C TRP A 34 2.76 -12.79 4.81
N ASP A 35 2.47 -13.39 3.66
CA ASP A 35 3.30 -13.27 2.44
C ASP A 35 2.91 -12.02 1.65
N SER A 36 3.22 -10.85 2.21
CA SER A 36 3.04 -9.55 1.56
C SER A 36 4.34 -8.74 1.65
N LEU A 37 4.49 -7.76 0.76
CA LEU A 37 5.64 -6.85 0.79
C LEU A 37 5.58 -5.90 1.99
N PHE A 38 4.42 -5.74 2.63
CA PHE A 38 4.14 -4.81 3.75
C PHE A 38 4.42 -3.33 3.46
N CYS A 39 4.93 -3.01 2.28
CA CYS A 39 5.19 -1.67 1.82
C CYS A 39 4.81 -1.53 0.35
N ASP A 40 4.44 -0.32 -0.02
CA ASP A 40 4.24 0.04 -1.42
C ASP A 40 4.65 1.49 -1.64
N VAL A 41 5.19 1.79 -2.82
CA VAL A 41 5.86 3.06 -3.13
C VAL A 41 5.33 3.64 -4.42
N ASN A 42 5.06 4.94 -4.39
CA ASN A 42 4.79 5.71 -5.60
C ASN A 42 5.75 6.92 -5.68
N PRO A 43 5.69 7.74 -6.75
CA PRO A 43 6.60 8.88 -6.91
C PRO A 43 6.53 9.95 -5.80
N LYS A 44 5.45 10.01 -5.00
CA LYS A 44 5.24 11.00 -3.94
C LYS A 44 5.46 10.44 -2.54
N PHE A 45 5.02 9.21 -2.29
CA PHE A 45 4.88 8.63 -0.96
C PHE A 45 5.37 7.18 -0.91
N ILE A 46 5.80 6.81 0.29
CA ILE A 46 6.10 5.44 0.70
C ILE A 46 5.09 5.06 1.77
N ALA A 47 4.42 3.93 1.59
CA ALA A 47 3.51 3.36 2.57
C ALA A 47 4.16 2.14 3.24
N PHE A 48 3.99 2.02 4.55
CA PHE A 48 4.45 0.87 5.34
C PHE A 48 3.37 0.43 6.32
N ILE A 49 3.06 -0.86 6.36
CA ILE A 49 2.20 -1.41 7.39
C ILE A 49 2.99 -1.43 8.70
N ASN A 50 2.46 -0.71 9.69
CA ASN A 50 3.13 -0.50 10.96
C ASN A 50 2.61 -1.49 11.99
N ARG A 51 3.47 -1.85 12.93
CA ARG A 51 3.06 -2.60 14.12
C ARG A 51 2.13 -1.73 14.97
N GLY A 52 0.93 -2.23 15.22
CA GLY A 52 -0.04 -1.57 16.08
C GLY A 52 -1.36 -2.33 16.17
N ALA A 53 -2.17 -1.99 17.17
CA ALA A 53 -3.53 -2.51 17.28
C ALA A 53 -4.35 -2.04 16.07
N GLY A 54 -5.15 -2.93 15.48
CA GLY A 54 -5.99 -2.57 14.34
C GLY A 54 -5.29 -2.49 12.98
N GLY A 55 -4.00 -2.86 12.88
CA GLY A 55 -3.30 -2.83 11.59
C GLY A 55 -3.16 -1.44 10.98
N PRO A 56 -2.55 -0.47 11.69
CA PRO A 56 -2.28 0.84 11.14
C PRO A 56 -1.21 0.77 10.05
N PHE A 57 -1.22 1.73 9.13
CA PHE A 57 -0.12 1.93 8.20
C PHE A 57 0.33 3.39 8.17
N MET A 58 1.61 3.61 7.94
CA MET A 58 2.18 4.95 7.78
C MET A 58 2.26 5.31 6.31
N VAL A 59 2.13 6.61 6.02
CA VAL A 59 2.40 7.18 4.70
C VAL A 59 3.37 8.33 4.88
N ILE A 60 4.54 8.21 4.26
CA ILE A 60 5.66 9.12 4.43
C ILE A 60 6.06 9.64 3.04
N PRO A 61 6.26 10.96 2.84
CA PRO A 61 6.78 11.48 1.58
C PRO A 61 8.15 10.87 1.22
N VAL A 62 8.38 10.54 -0.06
CA VAL A 62 9.64 9.93 -0.53
C VAL A 62 10.88 10.76 -0.22
N ASN A 63 10.71 12.09 -0.13
CA ASN A 63 11.79 13.03 0.15
C ASN A 63 12.12 13.16 1.65
N LYS A 64 11.34 12.52 2.53
CA LYS A 64 11.62 12.52 3.96
C LYS A 64 12.75 11.53 4.25
N ILE A 65 13.87 12.02 4.75
CA ILE A 65 15.03 11.19 5.14
C ILE A 65 15.34 11.33 6.62
N GLY A 66 16.11 10.39 7.16
CA GLY A 66 16.52 10.38 8.56
C GLY A 66 15.52 9.69 9.47
N ARG A 67 15.60 10.01 10.76
CA ARG A 67 14.78 9.38 11.80
C ARG A 67 13.33 9.83 11.69
N ILE A 68 12.41 8.86 11.65
CA ILE A 68 10.98 9.11 11.73
C ILE A 68 10.57 9.17 13.21
N ASP A 69 9.78 10.17 13.57
CA ASP A 69 9.32 10.35 14.95
C ASP A 69 8.35 9.23 15.35
N LYS A 70 8.33 8.87 16.64
CA LYS A 70 7.40 7.87 17.18
C LYS A 70 5.94 8.33 17.10
N ASP A 71 5.73 9.64 17.19
CA ASP A 71 4.42 10.30 17.11
C ASP A 71 4.06 10.71 15.66
N TYR A 72 4.78 10.19 14.66
CA TYR A 72 4.50 10.50 13.27
C TYR A 72 3.09 10.02 12.88
N PRO A 73 2.30 10.86 12.17
CA PRO A 73 0.93 10.53 11.82
C PRO A 73 0.79 9.23 11.01
N PHE A 74 -0.25 8.47 11.29
CA PHE A 74 -0.55 7.21 10.60
C PHE A 74 -2.02 7.11 10.20
N VAL A 75 -2.34 6.14 9.36
CA VAL A 75 -3.70 5.78 8.99
C VAL A 75 -4.19 4.69 9.95
N ASP A 76 -5.21 4.99 10.74
CA ASP A 76 -5.90 4.05 11.62
C ASP A 76 -6.89 3.23 10.79
N ALA A 77 -6.33 2.27 10.06
CA ALA A 77 -7.00 1.73 8.89
C ALA A 77 -8.10 0.72 9.23
N HIS A 78 -7.82 -0.21 10.14
CA HIS A 78 -8.61 -1.42 10.31
C HIS A 78 -8.83 -1.75 11.79
N LYS A 79 -9.65 -2.76 12.08
CA LYS A 79 -9.83 -3.28 13.45
C LYS A 79 -9.01 -4.54 13.73
N ALA A 80 -8.44 -5.12 12.68
CA ALA A 80 -7.58 -6.28 12.71
C ALA A 80 -6.34 -6.01 11.84
N PRO A 81 -5.29 -6.87 11.87
CA PRO A 81 -4.08 -6.64 11.12
C PRO A 81 -4.31 -6.32 9.65
N CYS A 82 -3.66 -5.27 9.15
CA CYS A 82 -3.62 -4.93 7.74
C CYS A 82 -2.65 -5.90 7.05
N LEU A 83 -3.11 -6.52 5.96
CA LEU A 83 -2.39 -7.56 5.24
C LEU A 83 -1.64 -6.99 4.04
N GLU A 84 -2.25 -6.06 3.31
CA GLU A 84 -1.66 -5.46 2.12
C GLU A 84 -2.12 -4.00 1.94
N VAL A 85 -1.26 -3.21 1.33
CA VAL A 85 -1.51 -1.84 0.89
C VAL A 85 -1.07 -1.69 -0.56
N ALA A 86 -1.81 -0.93 -1.37
CA ALA A 86 -1.48 -0.74 -2.78
C ALA A 86 -1.89 0.66 -3.26
N TRP A 87 -0.97 1.37 -3.89
CA TRP A 87 -1.20 2.66 -4.53
C TRP A 87 -1.95 2.52 -5.85
N SER A 88 -2.82 3.51 -6.13
CA SER A 88 -3.50 3.58 -7.41
C SER A 88 -2.52 4.00 -8.52
N PRO A 89 -2.51 3.31 -9.68
CA PRO A 89 -1.64 3.66 -10.80
C PRO A 89 -2.08 4.94 -11.53
N PHE A 90 -3.29 5.45 -11.24
CA PHE A 90 -3.84 6.66 -11.85
C PHE A 90 -3.77 7.89 -10.94
N ASN A 91 -3.53 7.70 -9.64
CA ASN A 91 -3.53 8.79 -8.67
C ASN A 91 -2.58 8.49 -7.50
N ASP A 92 -1.47 9.21 -7.45
CA ASP A 92 -0.43 9.10 -6.42
C ASP A 92 -0.93 9.45 -5.00
N ASN A 93 -2.12 10.03 -4.87
CA ASN A 93 -2.72 10.36 -3.59
C ASN A 93 -3.72 9.31 -3.11
N VAL A 94 -3.96 8.25 -3.88
CA VAL A 94 -4.97 7.22 -3.56
C VAL A 94 -4.29 5.90 -3.25
N ILE A 95 -4.58 5.36 -2.07
CA ILE A 95 -4.08 4.05 -1.62
C ILE A 95 -5.24 3.19 -1.15
N ALA A 96 -5.18 1.90 -1.44
CA ALA A 96 -6.08 0.88 -0.90
C ALA A 96 -5.37 0.07 0.19
N SER A 97 -6.13 -0.39 1.17
CA SER A 97 -5.67 -1.31 2.22
C SER A 97 -6.66 -2.46 2.39
N CYS A 98 -6.16 -3.63 2.79
CA CYS A 98 -6.99 -4.78 3.15
C CYS A 98 -6.56 -5.42 4.47
N SER A 99 -7.49 -6.10 5.13
CA SER A 99 -7.28 -6.60 6.48
C SER A 99 -7.97 -7.94 6.74
N GLU A 100 -7.57 -8.55 7.85
CA GLU A 100 -8.28 -9.68 8.45
C GLU A 100 -9.69 -9.34 8.93
N ASP A 101 -10.03 -8.06 9.08
CA ASP A 101 -11.35 -7.59 9.48
C ASP A 101 -12.44 -7.75 8.41
N THR A 102 -12.13 -8.44 7.31
CA THR A 102 -13.00 -8.71 6.14
C THR A 102 -13.29 -7.49 5.27
N THR A 103 -12.64 -6.36 5.54
CA THR A 103 -12.86 -5.11 4.79
C THR A 103 -11.69 -4.76 3.89
N CYS A 104 -11.99 -4.01 2.83
CA CYS A 104 -11.00 -3.21 2.12
C CYS A 104 -11.38 -1.75 2.19
N LYS A 105 -10.40 -0.88 2.35
CA LYS A 105 -10.63 0.56 2.45
C LYS A 105 -9.76 1.31 1.47
N VAL A 106 -10.28 2.40 0.94
CA VAL A 106 -9.58 3.31 0.05
C VAL A 106 -9.41 4.65 0.76
N TRP A 107 -8.21 5.18 0.71
CA TRP A 107 -7.77 6.38 1.42
C TRP A 107 -7.27 7.42 0.43
N VAL A 108 -7.52 8.68 0.75
CA VAL A 108 -6.99 9.81 0.00
C VAL A 108 -6.00 10.54 0.90
N ILE A 109 -4.74 10.55 0.46
CA ILE A 109 -3.62 11.16 1.17
C ILE A 109 -3.46 12.60 0.69
N PRO A 110 -3.42 13.60 1.59
CA PRO A 110 -3.14 14.98 1.21
C PRO A 110 -1.76 15.12 0.55
N ASP A 111 -1.61 16.04 -0.41
CA ASP A 111 -0.35 16.24 -1.13
C ASP A 111 0.86 16.53 -0.25
N ARG A 112 0.65 17.14 0.92
CA ARG A 112 1.72 17.44 1.88
C ARG A 112 2.04 16.27 2.82
N GLY A 113 1.41 15.12 2.64
CA GLY A 113 1.42 14.00 3.58
C GLY A 113 0.41 14.19 4.71
N LEU A 114 0.45 13.27 5.67
CA LEU A 114 -0.45 13.27 6.82
C LEU A 114 0.00 14.30 7.86
N SER A 115 -0.89 15.23 8.24
CA SER A 115 -0.68 16.18 9.33
C SER A 115 -1.22 15.68 10.68
N ARG A 116 -2.19 14.76 10.63
CA ARG A 116 -2.84 14.12 11.77
C ARG A 116 -3.19 12.68 11.39
N ASN A 117 -3.50 11.86 12.38
CA ASN A 117 -3.96 10.51 12.11
C ASN A 117 -5.23 10.53 11.26
N LEU A 118 -5.25 9.65 10.25
CA LEU A 118 -6.38 9.51 9.34
C LEU A 118 -7.18 8.27 9.73
N SER A 119 -8.41 8.46 10.20
CA SER A 119 -9.31 7.38 10.60
C SER A 119 -10.51 7.20 9.66
N GLU A 120 -10.77 8.19 8.80
CA GLU A 120 -11.92 8.21 7.90
C GLU A 120 -11.49 7.77 6.48
N PRO A 121 -11.93 6.60 6.00
CA PRO A 121 -11.67 6.18 4.63
C PRO A 121 -12.58 6.93 3.65
N ALA A 122 -12.10 7.15 2.43
CA ALA A 122 -12.92 7.70 1.35
C ALA A 122 -13.98 6.68 0.87
N VAL A 123 -13.61 5.39 0.86
CA VAL A 123 -14.51 4.28 0.52
C VAL A 123 -14.21 3.10 1.43
N GLU A 124 -15.25 2.52 2.00
CA GLU A 124 -15.19 1.22 2.66
C GLU A 124 -15.91 0.17 1.80
N LEU A 125 -15.21 -0.92 1.52
CA LEU A 125 -15.68 -2.06 0.74
C LEU A 125 -15.91 -3.24 1.69
N THR A 126 -17.19 -3.53 1.91
CA THR A 126 -17.64 -4.68 2.69
C THR A 126 -18.30 -5.69 1.74
N GLY A 127 -17.98 -6.97 1.92
CA GLY A 127 -18.54 -8.02 1.07
C GLY A 127 -17.87 -9.37 1.22
N HIS A 128 -16.57 -9.39 1.54
CA HIS A 128 -15.89 -10.61 1.92
C HIS A 128 -16.42 -11.13 3.26
N GLN A 129 -16.60 -12.45 3.38
CA GLN A 129 -17.01 -13.10 4.65
C GLN A 129 -15.81 -13.58 5.49
N LYS A 130 -14.61 -13.53 4.91
CA LYS A 130 -13.33 -13.90 5.53
C LYS A 130 -12.31 -12.80 5.26
N ARG A 131 -11.12 -12.94 5.87
CA ARG A 131 -10.00 -12.03 5.65
C ARG A 131 -9.74 -11.82 4.16
N VAL A 132 -9.45 -10.57 3.80
CA VAL A 132 -9.06 -10.21 2.44
C VAL A 132 -7.55 -10.30 2.36
N ASN A 133 -7.10 -11.26 1.57
CA ASN A 133 -5.70 -11.65 1.44
C ASN A 133 -4.89 -10.67 0.62
N THR A 134 -5.47 -10.17 -0.47
CA THR A 134 -4.75 -9.34 -1.43
C THR A 134 -5.64 -8.33 -2.14
N ILE A 135 -5.00 -7.26 -2.62
CA ILE A 135 -5.60 -6.18 -3.40
C ILE A 135 -4.74 -5.84 -4.61
N ALA A 136 -5.38 -5.55 -5.74
CA ALA A 136 -4.69 -5.13 -6.95
C ALA A 136 -5.51 -4.10 -7.73
N TRP A 137 -4.95 -2.92 -7.97
CA TRP A 137 -5.57 -1.93 -8.84
C TRP A 137 -5.50 -2.39 -10.29
N HIS A 138 -6.56 -2.14 -11.05
CA HIS A 138 -6.56 -2.44 -12.47
C HIS A 138 -5.57 -1.50 -13.20
N PRO A 139 -4.67 -2.02 -14.05
CA PRO A 139 -3.60 -1.20 -14.65
C PRO A 139 -4.08 -0.20 -15.70
N VAL A 140 -5.27 -0.41 -16.29
CA VAL A 140 -5.78 0.40 -17.42
C VAL A 140 -7.12 1.09 -17.13
N ALA A 141 -7.81 0.73 -16.05
CA ALA A 141 -9.17 1.18 -15.78
C ALA A 141 -9.21 1.89 -14.43
N ASN A 142 -9.48 3.19 -14.48
CA ASN A 142 -9.51 4.00 -13.27
C ASN A 142 -10.65 3.56 -12.34
N ASN A 143 -10.41 3.61 -11.03
CA ASN A 143 -11.34 3.22 -9.97
C ASN A 143 -11.80 1.75 -10.04
N VAL A 144 -10.98 0.86 -10.60
CA VAL A 144 -11.22 -0.58 -10.56
C VAL A 144 -10.18 -1.23 -9.67
N LEU A 145 -10.64 -1.92 -8.62
CA LEU A 145 -9.81 -2.61 -7.64
C LEU A 145 -10.26 -4.07 -7.56
N LEU A 146 -9.33 -4.99 -7.69
CA LEU A 146 -9.52 -6.40 -7.41
C LEU A 146 -9.20 -6.66 -5.95
N THR A 147 -10.03 -7.47 -5.29
CA THR A 147 -9.81 -7.93 -3.92
C THR A 147 -10.03 -9.45 -3.90
N ALA A 148 -9.26 -10.19 -3.10
CA ALA A 148 -9.41 -11.64 -3.02
C ALA A 148 -9.33 -12.12 -1.56
N GLY A 149 -10.20 -13.05 -1.18
CA GLY A 149 -10.34 -13.55 0.20
C GLY A 149 -10.30 -15.08 0.30
N ASN A 150 -10.33 -15.57 1.53
CA ASN A 150 -10.02 -16.98 1.87
C ASN A 150 -11.22 -17.97 1.80
N LEU A 151 -12.24 -17.73 0.99
CA LEU A 151 -13.41 -18.63 0.94
C LEU A 151 -13.93 -18.82 -0.49
N TRP A 152 -13.54 -19.93 -1.14
CA TRP A 152 -14.09 -20.55 -2.38
C TRP A 152 -14.56 -19.63 -3.53
N GLY A 153 -14.13 -18.38 -3.57
CA GLY A 153 -14.58 -17.38 -4.53
C GLY A 153 -13.57 -16.25 -4.59
N LEU A 154 -13.04 -16.03 -5.78
CA LEU A 154 -12.32 -14.81 -6.10
C LEU A 154 -13.38 -13.72 -6.30
N ASP A 155 -13.79 -13.07 -5.21
CA ASP A 155 -14.82 -12.03 -5.27
C ASP A 155 -14.22 -10.75 -5.86
N ILE A 156 -14.30 -10.61 -7.18
CA ILE A 156 -13.89 -9.39 -7.88
C ILE A 156 -14.89 -8.28 -7.55
N PHE A 157 -14.53 -7.39 -6.63
CA PHE A 157 -15.32 -6.18 -6.38
C PHE A 157 -15.08 -5.09 -7.45
N LEU A 158 -15.79 -5.21 -8.58
CA LEU A 158 -15.90 -4.12 -9.56
C LEU A 158 -16.83 -3.03 -9.03
N ARG A 159 -16.30 -1.96 -8.41
CA ARG A 159 -17.14 -0.78 -8.10
C ARG A 159 -16.79 0.44 -8.95
N LYS A 160 -17.48 0.58 -10.08
CA LYS A 160 -17.76 1.88 -10.72
C LYS A 160 -18.73 2.73 -9.88
N LYS A 161 -18.48 2.96 -8.59
CA LYS A 161 -19.12 4.12 -7.96
C LYS A 161 -18.19 5.31 -8.23
N PRO A 162 -18.65 6.38 -8.90
CA PRO A 162 -17.89 7.62 -8.88
C PRO A 162 -17.64 7.94 -7.40
N LEU A 163 -16.41 8.32 -7.07
CA LEU A 163 -16.08 8.95 -5.79
C LEU A 163 -16.98 10.18 -5.67
N LYS A 164 -18.21 9.99 -5.16
CA LYS A 164 -19.16 11.08 -4.98
C LYS A 164 -18.56 11.94 -3.87
N ASN A 165 -18.17 13.15 -4.25
CA ASN A 165 -17.80 14.27 -3.38
C ASN A 165 -16.35 14.39 -2.88
N CYS A 166 -15.36 13.80 -3.54
CA CYS A 166 -14.02 14.38 -3.49
C CYS A 166 -13.92 15.42 -4.61
N LYS A 167 -14.28 16.67 -4.31
CA LYS A 167 -13.88 17.80 -5.16
C LYS A 167 -12.35 17.82 -5.17
N LEU A 168 -11.78 17.52 -6.33
CA LEU A 168 -10.41 17.94 -6.69
C LEU A 168 -10.33 19.47 -6.65
#